data_AF-A0A7S1CN10-F1
#
_entry.id   AF-A0A7S1CN10-F1
#
_cell.length_a   1.000
_cell.length_b   1.000
_cell.length_c   1.000
_cell.angle_alpha   90.00
_cell.angle_beta   90.00
_cell.angle_gamma   90.00
#
_symmetry.space_group_name_H-M   'P 1'
#
loop_
_entity.id
_entity.type
_entity.pdbx_description
1 polymer ?
#
loop_
_entity_poly.entity_id
_entity_poly.type
_entity_poly.pdbx_seq_one_letter_code
_entity_poly.pdbx_strand_id
1 'polypeptide(L)'
;RADREMQKKAAAEVQAAKEAAGAAPDADSELPPKPKEGTRNPAVDSSGAGNGNGAAARVSDFPPTKRLPWFRVTRRVARVAGERLGTSVVVIAASACTVFGIGAWEGFLLSAGSEAQWAYALRYGLENILPSTVWTSVDPALVARDMGLDAYSVLGHASHDAATEMAVWRLHVLRVVIAPFTMLAQVTHVVSVTAGARREYERRVLNGDAQMLPGIRERVVRVCGRQSDVTALTLTRVGEHIVPVFEEAGPVRPLTHAHSDGLRIPVFWRVAKADVGHAFAWRRMGIDETWFIQTTTGRKVLMLEADATNPDDVLTGDCRDLSVQDAILAFGQLAAAARRP
;
A
#
# COMPACT_ATOMS: atom_id res chain seq x y z
N ARG A 1 -7.58 43.28 -9.23
CA ARG A 1 -6.18 43.10 -9.70
C ARG A 1 -5.38 42.29 -8.68
N ALA A 2 -5.44 42.63 -7.40
CA ALA A 2 -4.83 41.87 -6.29
C ALA A 2 -5.27 40.38 -6.24
N ASP A 3 -6.57 40.07 -6.36
CA ASP A 3 -7.04 38.67 -6.38
C ASP A 3 -6.47 37.83 -7.52
N ARG A 4 -6.28 38.44 -8.71
CA ARG A 4 -5.67 37.76 -9.85
C ARG A 4 -4.18 37.48 -9.62
N GLU A 5 -3.49 38.32 -8.86
CA GLU A 5 -2.10 38.06 -8.47
C GLU A 5 -2.00 37.00 -7.36
N MET A 6 -2.93 36.99 -6.41
CA MET A 6 -3.00 35.97 -5.37
C MET A 6 -3.29 34.59 -5.95
N GLN A 7 -4.24 34.50 -6.89
CA GLN A 7 -4.54 33.24 -7.60
C GLN A 7 -3.37 32.75 -8.45
N LYS A 8 -2.62 33.66 -9.11
CA LYS A 8 -1.41 33.30 -9.86
C LYS A 8 -0.29 32.79 -8.96
N LYS A 9 -0.09 33.39 -7.79
CA LYS A 9 0.90 32.92 -6.79
C LYS A 9 0.52 31.55 -6.23
N ALA A 10 -0.74 31.36 -5.84
CA ALA A 10 -1.22 30.07 -5.34
C ALA A 10 -1.09 28.95 -6.40
N ALA A 11 -1.41 29.24 -7.67
CA ALA A 11 -1.22 28.28 -8.76
C ALA A 11 0.27 27.94 -8.99
N ALA A 12 1.16 28.93 -8.88
CA ALA A 12 2.60 28.71 -9.01
C ALA A 12 3.17 27.88 -7.85
N GLU A 13 2.72 28.09 -6.62
CA GLU A 13 3.13 27.28 -5.46
C GLU A 13 2.64 25.84 -5.54
N VAL A 14 1.41 25.61 -6.00
CA VAL A 14 0.88 24.25 -6.24
C VAL A 14 1.68 23.53 -7.33
N GLN A 15 2.06 24.24 -8.40
CA GLN A 15 2.87 23.69 -9.48
C GLN A 15 4.30 23.35 -8.99
N ALA A 16 4.92 24.25 -8.22
CA ALA A 16 6.24 24.02 -7.62
C ALA A 16 6.24 22.85 -6.62
N ALA A 17 5.18 22.71 -5.82
CA ALA A 17 5.02 21.57 -4.91
C ALA A 17 4.82 20.24 -5.67
N LYS A 18 4.13 20.28 -6.81
CA LYS A 18 3.94 19.12 -7.69
C LYS A 18 5.25 18.70 -8.37
N GLU A 19 6.08 19.67 -8.77
CA GLU A 19 7.41 19.43 -9.34
C GLU A 19 8.39 18.91 -8.27
N ALA A 20 8.38 19.48 -7.05
CA ALA A 20 9.18 18.99 -5.93
C ALA A 20 8.78 17.57 -5.48
N ALA A 21 7.49 17.23 -5.52
CA ALA A 21 6.99 15.89 -5.24
C ALA A 21 7.31 14.88 -6.37
N GLY A 22 7.46 15.37 -7.60
CA GLY A 22 7.89 14.58 -8.77
C GLY A 22 9.41 14.45 -8.90
N ALA A 23 10.19 15.29 -8.22
CA ALA A 23 11.66 15.35 -8.30
C ALA A 23 12.36 14.66 -7.12
N ALA A 24 11.72 13.68 -6.47
CA ALA A 24 12.49 12.73 -5.66
C ALA A 24 13.46 12.00 -6.61
N PRO A 25 14.77 11.92 -6.31
CA PRO A 25 15.74 11.33 -7.22
C PRO A 25 15.38 9.86 -7.45
N ASP A 26 15.00 9.55 -8.69
CA ASP A 26 14.96 8.19 -9.23
C ASP A 26 16.39 7.64 -9.20
N ALA A 27 16.75 6.98 -8.11
CA ALA A 27 18.01 6.25 -8.00
C ALA A 27 18.03 4.93 -8.81
N ASP A 28 17.07 4.70 -9.71
CA ASP A 28 16.94 3.49 -10.52
C ASP A 28 16.59 3.81 -12.01
N SER A 29 17.25 4.81 -12.61
CA SER A 29 17.08 5.12 -14.05
C SER A 29 17.90 4.18 -14.95
N GLU A 30 17.61 2.88 -14.94
CA GLU A 30 17.94 1.94 -16.03
C GLU A 30 16.78 0.97 -16.27
N LEU A 31 15.55 1.49 -16.36
CA LEU A 31 14.47 0.75 -17.01
C LEU A 31 14.37 1.18 -18.48
N PRO A 32 14.41 0.26 -19.44
CA PRO A 32 14.26 0.60 -20.84
C PRO A 32 12.90 1.26 -21.10
N PRO A 33 12.82 2.23 -22.04
CA PRO A 33 11.60 2.95 -22.30
C PRO A 33 10.49 1.99 -22.76
N LYS A 34 9.29 2.15 -22.19
CA LYS A 34 8.10 1.46 -22.69
C LYS A 34 7.96 1.70 -24.19
N PRO A 35 7.75 0.66 -25.01
CA PRO A 35 7.58 0.84 -26.44
C PRO A 35 6.31 1.67 -26.68
N LYS A 36 6.46 2.75 -27.45
CA LYS A 36 5.35 3.54 -27.96
C LYS A 36 4.56 2.65 -28.92
N GLU A 37 3.30 2.38 -28.60
CA GLU A 37 2.34 1.87 -29.57
C GLU A 37 2.22 2.89 -30.70
N GLY A 38 2.79 2.54 -31.85
CA GLY A 38 2.79 3.38 -33.04
C GLY A 38 2.65 2.52 -34.29
N THR A 39 1.54 2.76 -34.99
CA THR A 39 1.48 2.83 -36.46
C THR A 39 2.07 1.68 -37.27
N ARG A 40 1.15 0.88 -37.82
CA ARG A 40 1.37 0.06 -39.02
C ARG A 40 2.10 0.86 -40.10
N ASN A 41 3.20 0.33 -40.61
CA ASN A 41 3.68 0.56 -41.96
C ASN A 41 4.36 -0.71 -42.52
N PRO A 42 4.42 -0.85 -43.85
CA PRO A 42 4.35 -2.15 -44.53
C PRO A 42 5.72 -2.78 -44.79
N ALA A 43 5.63 -4.08 -45.06
CA ALA A 43 6.61 -5.02 -45.57
C ALA A 43 7.90 -4.42 -46.17
N VAL A 44 9.02 -4.79 -45.57
CA VAL A 44 10.32 -4.85 -46.23
C VAL A 44 10.74 -6.32 -46.22
N ASP A 45 10.77 -6.91 -47.41
CA ASP A 45 11.36 -8.22 -47.66
C ASP A 45 12.89 -8.11 -47.51
N SER A 46 13.45 -8.95 -46.64
CA SER A 46 14.87 -9.25 -46.64
C SER A 46 15.08 -10.74 -46.38
N SER A 47 15.25 -11.47 -47.47
CA SER A 47 15.82 -12.81 -47.52
C SER A 47 17.27 -12.77 -46.98
N GLY A 48 17.51 -13.44 -45.86
CA GLY A 48 18.84 -13.54 -45.27
C GLY A 48 18.90 -14.57 -44.14
N ALA A 49 19.35 -15.77 -44.51
CA ALA A 49 19.90 -16.87 -43.71
C ALA A 49 19.89 -16.76 -42.16
N GLY A 50 19.32 -17.77 -41.51
CA GLY A 50 19.56 -18.02 -40.08
C GLY A 50 18.47 -18.86 -39.43
N ASN A 51 18.41 -20.15 -39.78
CA ASN A 51 17.51 -21.12 -39.18
C ASN A 51 17.94 -21.40 -37.73
N GLY A 52 17.35 -20.68 -36.78
CA GLY A 52 17.52 -20.85 -35.35
C GLY A 52 16.19 -20.59 -34.66
N ASN A 53 15.24 -21.53 -34.79
CA ASN A 53 13.95 -21.50 -34.10
C ASN A 53 14.14 -21.73 -32.59
N GLY A 54 14.64 -20.70 -31.89
CA GLY A 54 14.47 -20.52 -30.47
C GLY A 54 13.40 -19.46 -30.25
N ALA A 55 12.13 -19.88 -30.21
CA ALA A 55 11.02 -19.00 -29.90
C ALA A 55 11.11 -18.56 -28.44
N ALA A 56 11.89 -17.50 -28.17
CA ALA A 56 11.77 -16.74 -26.93
C ALA A 56 10.38 -16.09 -26.93
N ALA A 57 9.44 -16.74 -26.23
CA ALA A 57 8.09 -16.22 -26.07
C ALA A 57 8.17 -14.78 -25.53
N ARG A 58 7.56 -13.83 -26.25
CA ARG A 58 7.47 -12.46 -25.76
C ARG A 58 6.62 -12.47 -24.50
N VAL A 59 7.05 -11.73 -23.48
CA VAL A 59 6.36 -11.57 -22.19
C VAL A 59 4.89 -11.15 -22.33
N SER A 60 4.48 -10.65 -23.50
CA SER A 60 3.10 -10.28 -23.86
C SER A 60 2.15 -11.46 -24.10
N ASP A 61 2.63 -12.69 -24.30
CA ASP A 61 1.82 -13.78 -24.84
C ASP A 61 1.21 -14.69 -23.76
N PHE A 62 1.36 -14.31 -22.49
CA PHE A 62 0.91 -15.13 -21.37
C PHE A 62 -0.51 -14.75 -20.92
N PRO A 63 -1.42 -15.73 -20.78
CA PRO A 63 -2.78 -15.45 -20.36
C PRO A 63 -2.79 -14.85 -18.95
N PRO A 64 -3.63 -13.83 -18.68
CA PRO A 64 -3.71 -13.24 -17.36
C PRO A 64 -4.20 -14.29 -16.37
N THR A 65 -3.39 -14.60 -15.37
CA THR A 65 -3.80 -15.43 -14.23
C THR A 65 -5.07 -14.83 -13.62
N LYS A 66 -6.00 -15.69 -13.17
CA LYS A 66 -7.23 -15.25 -12.53
C LYS A 66 -6.86 -14.38 -11.34
N ARG A 67 -7.11 -13.07 -11.45
CA ARG A 67 -6.76 -12.10 -10.42
C ARG A 67 -7.41 -12.52 -9.10
N LEU A 68 -6.59 -12.73 -8.09
CA LEU A 68 -7.08 -12.95 -6.73
C LEU A 68 -7.98 -11.80 -6.29
N PRO A 69 -8.93 -12.05 -5.37
CA PRO A 69 -9.82 -11.01 -4.92
C PRO A 69 -9.02 -9.89 -4.26
N TRP A 70 -9.11 -8.68 -4.83
CA TRP A 70 -8.35 -7.50 -4.42
C TRP A 70 -8.46 -7.21 -2.91
N PHE A 71 -9.57 -7.57 -2.27
CA PHE A 71 -9.81 -7.38 -0.84
C PHE A 71 -8.85 -8.16 0.09
N ARG A 72 -8.31 -9.31 -0.35
CA ARG A 72 -7.36 -10.09 0.47
C ARG A 72 -6.00 -9.43 0.55
N VAL A 73 -5.59 -8.80 -0.55
CA VAL A 73 -4.33 -8.06 -0.69
C VAL A 73 -4.41 -6.75 0.10
N THR A 74 -5.51 -6.00 -0.04
CA THR A 74 -5.67 -4.72 0.66
C THR A 74 -5.71 -4.88 2.16
N ARG A 75 -6.29 -5.97 2.70
CA ARG A 75 -6.30 -6.23 4.14
C ARG A 75 -4.90 -6.38 4.74
N ARG A 76 -3.94 -6.97 4.00
CA ARG A 76 -2.56 -7.14 4.47
C ARG A 76 -1.80 -5.82 4.50
N VAL A 77 -1.94 -5.02 3.45
CA VAL A 77 -1.37 -3.66 3.41
C VAL A 77 -2.02 -2.77 4.47
N ALA A 78 -3.34 -2.89 4.66
CA ALA A 78 -4.08 -2.17 5.68
C ALA A 78 -3.66 -2.56 7.11
N ARG A 79 -3.24 -3.80 7.35
CA ARG A 79 -2.69 -4.20 8.65
C ARG A 79 -1.36 -3.49 8.96
N VAL A 80 -0.44 -3.46 7.99
CA VAL A 80 0.84 -2.74 8.11
C VAL A 80 0.61 -1.23 8.24
N ALA A 81 -0.36 -0.68 7.50
CA ALA A 81 -0.76 0.71 7.64
C ALA A 81 -1.41 0.97 9.00
N GLY A 82 -2.27 0.08 9.50
CA GLY A 82 -2.99 0.22 10.77
C GLY A 82 -2.08 0.39 11.97
N GLU A 83 -0.99 -0.38 12.04
CA GLU A 83 0.04 -0.24 13.08
C GLU A 83 0.68 1.16 13.09
N ARG A 84 0.82 1.78 11.90
CA ARG A 84 1.36 3.14 11.75
C ARG A 84 0.31 4.24 11.87
N LEU A 85 -0.96 3.92 11.63
CA LEU A 85 -2.06 4.86 11.72
C LEU A 85 -2.48 5.11 13.17
N GLY A 86 -2.07 4.29 14.14
CA GLY A 86 -2.36 4.53 15.56
C GLY A 86 -1.92 5.91 16.05
N THR A 87 -0.73 6.36 15.66
CA THR A 87 -0.26 7.73 15.94
C THR A 87 -1.06 8.78 15.17
N SER A 88 -1.52 8.46 13.96
CA SER A 88 -2.33 9.36 13.15
C SER A 88 -3.70 9.62 13.79
N VAL A 89 -4.32 8.61 14.40
CA VAL A 89 -5.61 8.76 15.10
C VAL A 89 -5.49 9.77 16.24
N VAL A 90 -4.38 9.75 16.99
CA VAL A 90 -4.15 10.73 18.07
C VAL A 90 -4.06 12.15 17.53
N VAL A 91 -3.33 12.35 16.42
CA VAL A 91 -3.20 13.68 15.81
C VAL A 91 -4.53 14.16 15.21
N ILE A 92 -5.28 13.27 14.55
CA ILE A 92 -6.63 13.56 14.05
C ILE A 92 -7.54 13.97 15.22
N ALA A 93 -7.57 13.18 16.29
CA ALA A 93 -8.37 13.47 17.47
C ALA A 93 -7.97 14.81 18.11
N ALA A 94 -6.67 15.08 18.27
CA ALA A 94 -6.18 16.35 18.78
C ALA A 94 -6.62 17.53 17.90
N SER A 95 -6.54 17.40 16.57
CA SER A 95 -6.99 18.44 15.64
C SER A 95 -8.50 18.69 15.71
N ALA A 96 -9.30 17.61 15.80
CA ALA A 96 -10.74 17.69 15.96
C ALA A 96 -11.11 18.35 17.29
N CYS A 97 -10.42 18.00 18.38
CA CYS A 97 -10.59 18.64 19.69
C CYS A 97 -10.26 20.14 19.67
N THR A 98 -9.23 20.55 18.92
CA THR A 98 -8.89 21.98 18.76
C THR A 98 -10.01 22.73 18.03
N VAL A 99 -10.50 22.21 16.90
CA VAL A 99 -11.60 22.82 16.13
C VAL A 99 -12.87 22.87 16.96
N PHE A 100 -13.19 21.77 17.65
CA PHE A 100 -14.30 21.67 18.59
C PHE A 100 -14.19 22.70 19.72
N GLY A 101 -13.01 22.83 20.35
CA GLY A 101 -12.79 23.75 21.46
C GLY A 101 -12.98 25.21 21.06
N ILE A 102 -12.49 25.60 19.86
CA ILE A 102 -12.73 26.94 19.32
C ILE A 102 -14.23 27.16 19.06
N GLY A 103 -14.90 26.18 18.44
CA GLY A 103 -16.34 26.24 18.18
C GLY A 103 -17.17 26.28 19.46
N ALA A 104 -16.81 25.51 20.49
CA ALA A 104 -17.49 25.51 21.76
C ALA A 104 -17.31 26.85 22.49
N TRP A 105 -16.12 27.45 22.43
CA TRP A 105 -15.87 28.77 22.98
C TRP A 105 -16.65 29.87 22.25
N GLU A 106 -16.75 29.78 20.91
CA GLU A 106 -17.61 30.63 20.09
C GLU A 106 -19.09 30.51 20.52
N GLY A 107 -19.59 29.28 20.67
CA GLY A 107 -20.96 29.00 21.13
C GLY A 107 -21.23 29.48 22.56
N PHE A 108 -20.22 29.41 23.44
CA PHE A 108 -20.31 29.91 24.81
C PHE A 108 -20.48 31.43 24.86
N LEU A 109 -19.75 32.17 24.02
CA LEU A 109 -19.90 33.61 23.90
C LEU A 109 -21.25 34.00 23.27
N LEU A 110 -21.69 33.25 22.26
CA LEU A 110 -22.99 33.46 21.60
C LEU A 110 -24.19 33.24 22.53
N SER A 111 -24.05 32.38 23.55
CA SER A 111 -25.11 32.02 24.49
C SER A 111 -24.95 32.62 25.89
N ALA A 112 -24.12 33.67 26.02
CA ALA A 112 -23.86 34.32 27.29
C ALA A 112 -25.16 34.80 27.96
N GLY A 113 -25.42 34.32 29.18
CA GLY A 113 -26.62 34.67 29.96
C GLY A 113 -27.79 33.70 29.83
N SER A 114 -27.69 32.66 29.01
CA SER A 114 -28.70 31.58 28.94
C SER A 114 -28.44 30.49 29.99
N GLU A 115 -29.50 29.91 30.58
CA GLU A 115 -29.36 28.73 31.47
C GLU A 115 -28.80 27.50 30.73
N ALA A 116 -28.98 27.44 29.40
CA ALA A 116 -28.51 26.34 28.56
C ALA A 116 -27.13 26.61 27.91
N GLN A 117 -26.40 27.62 28.36
CA GLN A 117 -25.15 28.11 27.74
C GLN A 117 -24.14 26.99 27.43
N TRP A 118 -23.82 26.14 28.41
CA TRP A 118 -22.84 25.06 28.23
C TRP A 118 -23.33 23.97 27.27
N ALA A 119 -24.60 23.58 27.35
CA ALA A 119 -25.17 22.57 26.48
C ALA A 119 -25.18 23.06 25.02
N TYR A 120 -25.58 24.32 24.81
CA TYR A 120 -25.55 24.97 23.51
C TYR A 120 -24.13 25.09 22.96
N ALA A 121 -23.17 25.54 23.78
CA ALA A 121 -21.77 25.65 23.41
C ALA A 121 -21.18 24.33 22.89
N LEU A 122 -21.38 23.23 23.63
CA LEU A 122 -20.88 21.91 23.22
C LEU A 122 -21.56 21.42 21.92
N ARG A 123 -22.88 21.61 21.80
CA ARG A 123 -23.62 21.24 20.58
C ARG A 123 -23.15 22.05 19.37
N TYR A 124 -23.02 23.35 19.52
CA TYR A 124 -22.55 24.26 18.47
C TYR A 124 -21.11 23.93 18.03
N GLY A 125 -20.22 23.63 18.99
CA GLY A 125 -18.86 23.18 18.70
C GLY A 125 -18.83 21.88 17.90
N LEU A 126 -19.67 20.90 18.26
CA LEU A 126 -19.76 19.61 17.57
C LEU A 126 -20.29 19.74 16.14
N GLU A 127 -21.39 20.48 15.97
CA GLU A 127 -22.04 20.69 14.66
C GLU A 127 -21.15 21.48 13.70
N ASN A 128 -20.24 22.30 14.22
CA ASN A 128 -19.31 23.07 13.39
C ASN A 128 -18.03 22.33 13.01
N ILE A 129 -17.73 21.12 13.50
CA ILE A 129 -16.48 20.41 13.14
C ILE A 129 -16.38 20.20 11.62
N LEU A 130 -17.39 19.55 11.02
CA LEU A 130 -17.39 19.22 9.59
C LEU A 130 -17.54 20.46 8.70
N PRO A 131 -18.49 21.38 8.94
CA PRO A 131 -18.62 22.61 8.15
C PRO A 131 -17.34 23.43 8.11
N SER A 132 -16.60 23.52 9.23
CA SER A 132 -15.33 24.25 9.28
C SER A 132 -14.32 23.74 8.26
N THR A 133 -14.34 22.45 7.94
CA THR A 133 -13.43 21.86 6.94
C THR A 133 -13.72 22.28 5.50
N VAL A 134 -14.94 22.79 5.23
CA VAL A 134 -15.39 23.28 3.92
C VAL A 134 -15.48 24.81 3.89
N TRP A 135 -14.82 25.48 4.84
CA TRP A 135 -14.91 26.94 5.03
C TRP A 135 -16.34 27.45 5.28
N THR A 136 -17.18 26.64 5.91
CA THR A 136 -18.55 27.02 6.27
C THR A 136 -18.79 26.91 7.78
N SER A 137 -19.90 27.47 8.25
CA SER A 137 -20.40 27.33 9.61
C SER A 137 -21.89 27.05 9.59
N VAL A 138 -22.38 26.39 10.64
CA VAL A 138 -23.83 26.22 10.84
C VAL A 138 -24.39 27.51 11.43
N ASP A 139 -25.59 27.90 10.98
CA ASP A 139 -26.34 29.00 11.57
C ASP A 139 -26.59 28.73 13.08
N PRO A 140 -26.13 29.61 13.99
CA PRO A 140 -26.39 29.51 15.43
C PRO A 140 -27.87 29.29 15.78
N ALA A 141 -28.79 29.94 15.07
CA ALA A 141 -30.21 29.84 15.33
C ALA A 141 -30.76 28.45 14.97
N LEU A 142 -30.19 27.80 13.95
CA LEU A 142 -30.57 26.44 13.56
C LEU A 142 -30.15 25.44 14.63
N VAL A 143 -28.95 25.58 15.21
CA VAL A 143 -28.47 24.73 16.30
C VAL A 143 -29.35 24.90 17.55
N ALA A 144 -29.74 26.13 17.89
CA ALA A 144 -30.65 26.38 19.01
C ALA A 144 -32.02 25.71 18.80
N ARG A 145 -32.58 25.82 17.59
CA ARG A 145 -33.86 25.20 17.23
C ARG A 145 -33.80 23.67 17.25
N ASP A 146 -32.70 23.08 16.79
CA ASP A 146 -32.47 21.63 16.85
C ASP A 146 -32.47 21.11 18.30
N MET A 147 -31.97 21.91 19.24
CA MET A 147 -32.03 21.61 20.68
C MET A 147 -33.40 21.89 21.32
N GLY A 148 -34.38 22.41 20.57
CA GLY A 148 -35.68 22.84 21.10
C GLY A 148 -35.61 24.11 21.95
N LEU A 149 -34.54 24.90 21.83
CA LEU A 149 -34.37 26.17 22.51
C LEU A 149 -34.90 27.32 21.65
N ASP A 150 -35.47 28.34 22.29
CA ASP A 150 -35.82 29.57 21.58
C ASP A 150 -34.55 30.36 21.23
N ALA A 151 -34.30 30.54 19.94
CA ALA A 151 -33.08 31.16 19.43
C ALA A 151 -32.89 32.60 19.97
N TYR A 152 -33.98 33.34 20.17
CA TYR A 152 -33.91 34.70 20.71
C TYR A 152 -33.48 34.69 22.18
N SER A 153 -34.03 33.79 22.99
CA SER A 153 -33.63 33.63 24.39
C SER A 153 -32.16 33.23 24.58
N VAL A 154 -31.59 32.45 23.65
CA VAL A 154 -30.20 31.97 23.74
C VAL A 154 -29.22 32.98 23.16
N LEU A 155 -29.50 33.55 21.98
CA LEU A 155 -28.56 34.37 21.22
C LEU A 155 -28.70 35.88 21.49
N GLY A 156 -29.82 36.33 22.06
CA GLY A 156 -30.21 37.75 22.11
C GLY A 156 -29.30 38.66 22.93
N HIS A 157 -28.48 38.11 23.83
CA HIS A 157 -27.58 38.90 24.66
C HIS A 157 -26.24 39.22 23.97
N ALA A 158 -25.77 38.35 23.08
CA ALA A 158 -24.50 38.52 22.40
C ALA A 158 -24.51 39.64 21.34
N SER A 159 -25.68 39.98 20.80
CA SER A 159 -25.84 41.02 19.76
C SER A 159 -25.73 42.46 20.26
N HIS A 160 -25.65 42.69 21.58
CA HIS A 160 -25.65 44.04 22.14
C HIS A 160 -24.26 44.58 22.50
N ASP A 161 -23.23 43.72 22.55
CA ASP A 161 -21.87 44.11 22.89
C ASP A 161 -20.92 43.87 21.70
N ALA A 162 -20.45 44.98 21.10
CA ALA A 162 -19.53 44.96 19.97
C ALA A 162 -18.20 44.25 20.27
N ALA A 163 -17.75 44.24 21.54
CA ALA A 163 -16.54 43.53 21.93
C ALA A 163 -16.73 42.01 21.84
N THR A 164 -17.89 41.52 22.28
CA THR A 164 -18.26 40.11 22.21
C THR A 164 -18.45 39.66 20.75
N GLU A 165 -19.12 40.45 19.91
CA GLU A 165 -19.29 40.17 18.48
C GLU A 165 -17.94 40.07 17.76
N MET A 166 -17.03 41.00 18.03
CA MET A 166 -15.67 40.97 17.47
C MET A 166 -14.87 39.75 17.95
N ALA A 167 -15.05 39.32 19.20
CA ALA A 167 -14.40 38.12 19.72
C ALA A 167 -14.93 36.85 19.03
N VAL A 168 -16.25 36.73 18.86
CA VAL A 168 -16.89 35.65 18.10
C VAL A 168 -16.38 35.60 16.67
N TRP A 169 -16.29 36.75 15.99
CA TRP A 169 -15.76 36.83 14.63
C TRP A 169 -14.31 36.32 14.54
N ARG A 170 -13.44 36.72 15.48
CA ARG A 170 -12.05 36.25 15.51
C ARG A 170 -11.94 34.73 15.68
N LEU A 171 -12.76 34.16 16.57
CA LEU A 171 -12.80 32.70 16.79
C LEU A 171 -13.34 31.96 15.57
N HIS A 172 -14.38 32.50 14.94
CA HIS A 172 -14.93 31.97 13.69
C HIS A 172 -13.86 31.93 12.59
N VAL A 173 -13.17 33.05 12.33
CA VAL A 173 -12.09 33.11 11.34
C VAL A 173 -10.98 32.12 11.68
N LEU A 174 -10.56 32.05 12.95
CA LEU A 174 -9.53 31.13 13.40
C LEU A 174 -9.91 29.66 13.14
N ARG A 175 -11.14 29.28 13.48
CA ARG A 175 -11.68 27.93 13.25
C ARG A 175 -11.74 27.57 11.76
N VAL A 176 -12.30 28.47 10.96
CA VAL A 176 -12.45 28.31 9.50
C VAL A 176 -11.10 28.25 8.79
N VAL A 177 -10.04 28.86 9.34
CA VAL A 177 -8.67 28.71 8.83
C VAL A 177 -8.04 27.40 9.29
N ILE A 178 -8.08 27.07 10.59
CA ILE A 178 -7.38 25.90 11.14
C ILE A 178 -7.98 24.58 10.63
N ALA A 179 -9.30 24.46 10.53
CA ALA A 179 -9.95 23.18 10.23
C ALA A 179 -9.58 22.62 8.84
N PRO A 180 -9.59 23.39 7.73
CA PRO A 180 -9.19 22.88 6.43
C PRO A 180 -7.70 22.51 6.35
N PHE A 181 -6.81 23.32 6.95
CA PHE A 181 -5.37 23.01 6.95
C PHE A 181 -5.06 21.75 7.75
N THR A 182 -5.69 21.58 8.90
CA THR A 182 -5.54 20.35 9.69
C THR A 182 -6.08 19.15 8.92
N MET A 183 -7.27 19.23 8.33
CA MET A 183 -7.85 18.15 7.51
C MET A 183 -6.93 17.78 6.33
N LEU A 184 -6.43 18.78 5.60
CA LEU A 184 -5.50 18.55 4.48
C LEU A 184 -4.20 17.89 4.95
N ALA A 185 -3.63 18.35 6.07
CA ALA A 185 -2.44 17.74 6.66
C ALA A 185 -2.68 16.27 7.07
N GLN A 186 -3.86 15.94 7.59
CA GLN A 186 -4.21 14.56 7.91
C GLN A 186 -4.34 13.69 6.66
N VAL A 187 -4.98 14.19 5.60
CA VAL A 187 -5.10 13.46 4.34
C VAL A 187 -3.72 13.18 3.73
N THR A 188 -2.84 14.18 3.66
CA THR A 188 -1.50 14.00 3.11
C THR A 188 -0.66 13.04 3.97
N HIS A 189 -0.79 13.11 5.30
CA HIS A 189 -0.14 12.18 6.21
C HIS A 189 -0.62 10.73 5.99
N VAL A 190 -1.93 10.50 5.91
CA VAL A 190 -2.51 9.16 5.66
C VAL A 190 -2.02 8.61 4.32
N VAL A 191 -1.97 9.43 3.26
CA VAL A 191 -1.44 9.04 1.94
C VAL A 191 0.04 8.66 2.05
N SER A 192 0.85 9.47 2.74
CA SER A 192 2.28 9.21 2.94
C SER A 192 2.52 7.91 3.72
N VAL A 193 1.81 7.70 4.83
CA VAL A 193 1.87 6.46 5.64
C VAL A 193 1.47 5.25 4.80
N THR A 194 0.41 5.36 4.00
CA THR A 194 -0.06 4.28 3.14
C THR A 194 0.94 3.95 2.04
N ALA A 195 1.52 4.96 1.39
CA ALA A 195 2.56 4.78 0.38
C ALA A 195 3.83 4.15 0.97
N GLY A 196 4.25 4.60 2.16
CA GLY A 196 5.36 4.02 2.90
C GLY A 196 5.11 2.57 3.32
N ALA A 197 3.90 2.25 3.81
CA ALA A 197 3.50 0.89 4.17
C ALA A 197 3.49 -0.05 2.96
N ARG A 198 3.05 0.46 1.78
CA ARG A 198 3.10 -0.29 0.53
C ARG A 198 4.54 -0.63 0.13
N ARG A 199 5.44 0.37 0.07
CA ARG A 199 6.86 0.14 -0.29
C ARG A 199 7.55 -0.83 0.68
N GLU A 200 7.25 -0.70 1.98
CA GLU A 200 7.74 -1.61 3.00
C GLU A 200 7.26 -3.05 2.76
N TYR A 201 5.98 -3.23 2.43
CA TYR A 201 5.45 -4.55 2.11
C TYR A 201 6.06 -5.13 0.84
N GLU A 202 6.19 -4.34 -0.23
CA GLU A 202 6.85 -4.76 -1.48
C GLU A 202 8.29 -5.23 -1.21
N ARG A 203 9.03 -4.50 -0.35
CA ARG A 203 10.37 -4.90 0.09
C ARG A 203 10.36 -6.23 0.85
N ARG A 204 9.40 -6.44 1.76
CA ARG A 204 9.26 -7.72 2.48
C ARG A 204 8.94 -8.88 1.55
N VAL A 205 8.14 -8.66 0.51
CA VAL A 205 7.87 -9.69 -0.52
C VAL A 205 9.15 -10.03 -1.27
N LEU A 206 9.90 -9.03 -1.75
CA LEU A 206 11.19 -9.22 -2.42
C LEU A 206 12.23 -9.93 -1.56
N ASN A 207 12.22 -9.67 -0.25
CA ASN A 207 13.16 -10.27 0.68
C ASN A 207 12.76 -11.67 1.16
N GLY A 208 11.59 -12.20 0.76
CA GLY A 208 11.11 -13.47 1.31
C GLY A 208 10.76 -13.35 2.80
N ASP A 209 10.26 -12.20 3.24
CA ASP A 209 9.81 -11.98 4.62
C ASP A 209 8.28 -11.99 4.75
N ALA A 210 7.57 -11.84 3.64
CA ALA A 210 6.11 -11.80 3.60
C ALA A 210 5.52 -13.21 3.51
N GLN A 211 4.70 -13.58 4.49
CA GLN A 211 4.02 -14.89 4.52
C GLN A 211 3.21 -15.14 3.24
N MET A 212 3.26 -16.36 2.74
CA MET A 212 2.52 -16.80 1.56
C MET A 212 1.00 -16.69 1.73
N LEU A 213 0.26 -16.80 0.62
CA LEU A 213 -1.21 -16.72 0.67
C LEU A 213 -1.83 -17.99 1.25
N PRO A 214 -2.67 -17.91 2.29
CA PRO A 214 -3.38 -19.06 2.81
C PRO A 214 -4.50 -19.49 1.86
N GLY A 215 -4.87 -20.77 1.94
CA GLY A 215 -6.07 -21.33 1.27
C GLY A 215 -5.83 -21.87 -0.13
N ILE A 216 -4.58 -21.89 -0.60
CA ILE A 216 -4.18 -22.60 -1.82
C ILE A 216 -3.72 -23.99 -1.42
N ARG A 217 -4.43 -25.00 -1.93
CA ARG A 217 -4.15 -26.40 -1.62
C ARG A 217 -3.03 -26.94 -2.50
N GLU A 218 -2.28 -27.88 -1.96
CA GLU A 218 -1.29 -28.71 -2.65
C GLU A 218 -0.24 -27.86 -3.38
N ARG A 219 0.73 -27.36 -2.61
CA ARG A 219 1.79 -26.50 -3.12
C ARG A 219 3.08 -27.28 -3.29
N VAL A 220 3.76 -27.02 -4.40
CA VAL A 220 5.09 -27.54 -4.70
C VAL A 220 6.11 -26.43 -4.46
N VAL A 221 7.10 -26.67 -3.61
CA VAL A 221 8.19 -25.73 -3.39
C VAL A 221 9.32 -26.09 -4.35
N ARG A 222 9.69 -25.18 -5.24
CA ARG A 222 10.75 -25.42 -6.23
C ARG A 222 11.96 -24.54 -5.94
N VAL A 223 13.11 -25.14 -5.68
CA VAL A 223 14.36 -24.40 -5.46
C VAL A 223 15.01 -24.13 -6.81
N CYS A 224 15.14 -22.85 -7.16
CA CYS A 224 15.44 -22.39 -8.51
C CYS A 224 16.86 -21.80 -8.68
N GLY A 225 17.64 -21.67 -7.61
CA GLY A 225 18.91 -20.95 -7.64
C GLY A 225 18.71 -19.44 -7.89
N ARG A 226 19.56 -18.83 -8.71
CA ARG A 226 19.52 -17.39 -9.01
C ARG A 226 18.40 -16.99 -9.98
N GLN A 227 18.11 -17.81 -10.99
CA GLN A 227 17.07 -17.60 -12.01
C GLN A 227 16.64 -18.95 -12.62
N SER A 228 15.46 -19.01 -13.26
CA SER A 228 15.04 -20.20 -14.01
C SER A 228 13.94 -19.87 -15.03
N ASP A 229 14.22 -20.16 -16.31
CA ASP A 229 13.27 -20.01 -17.41
C ASP A 229 12.15 -21.05 -17.35
N VAL A 230 12.46 -22.27 -16.93
CA VAL A 230 11.45 -23.33 -16.76
C VAL A 230 10.47 -22.97 -15.67
N THR A 231 10.96 -22.36 -14.59
CA THR A 231 10.12 -21.86 -13.52
C THR A 231 9.25 -20.70 -13.98
N ALA A 232 9.78 -19.78 -14.80
CA ALA A 232 8.98 -18.73 -15.42
C ALA A 232 7.81 -19.29 -16.24
N LEU A 233 8.07 -20.29 -17.09
CA LEU A 233 7.03 -20.97 -17.85
C LEU A 233 6.03 -21.73 -16.95
N THR A 234 6.53 -22.36 -15.89
CA THR A 234 5.71 -23.14 -14.95
C THR A 234 4.76 -22.23 -14.17
N LEU A 235 5.22 -21.05 -13.72
CA LEU A 235 4.38 -20.05 -13.06
C LEU A 235 3.21 -19.61 -13.94
N THR A 236 3.41 -19.51 -15.26
CA THR A 236 2.30 -19.18 -16.17
C THR A 236 1.25 -20.29 -16.25
N ARG A 237 1.67 -21.57 -16.19
CA ARG A 237 0.77 -22.72 -16.35
C ARG A 237 0.07 -23.12 -15.05
N VAL A 238 0.84 -23.13 -13.97
CA VAL A 238 0.46 -23.71 -12.67
C VAL A 238 0.13 -22.62 -11.65
N GLY A 239 0.63 -21.39 -11.87
CA GLY A 239 0.29 -20.23 -11.05
C GLY A 239 0.73 -20.41 -9.60
N GLU A 240 -0.23 -20.26 -8.70
CA GLU A 240 0.02 -20.14 -7.26
C GLU A 240 0.27 -21.48 -6.56
N HIS A 241 0.11 -22.60 -7.28
CA HIS A 241 0.40 -23.95 -6.77
C HIS A 241 1.89 -24.28 -6.75
N ILE A 242 2.73 -23.50 -7.46
CA ILE A 242 4.18 -23.60 -7.35
C ILE A 242 4.71 -22.39 -6.57
N VAL A 243 5.61 -22.65 -5.62
CA VAL A 243 6.32 -21.63 -4.85
C VAL A 243 7.80 -21.71 -5.21
N PRO A 244 8.26 -20.92 -6.19
CA PRO A 244 9.67 -20.84 -6.50
C PRO A 244 10.47 -20.15 -5.40
N VAL A 245 11.63 -20.73 -5.09
CA VAL A 245 12.61 -20.22 -4.14
C VAL A 245 13.83 -19.76 -4.91
N PHE A 246 14.13 -18.47 -4.83
CA PHE A 246 15.28 -17.85 -5.50
C PHE A 246 16.32 -17.37 -4.49
N GLU A 247 17.58 -17.35 -4.90
CA GLU A 247 18.70 -16.84 -4.11
C GLU A 247 18.74 -15.31 -4.09
N GLU A 248 18.48 -14.72 -5.26
CA GLU A 248 18.58 -13.28 -5.51
C GLU A 248 17.26 -12.73 -6.04
N ALA A 249 16.86 -11.55 -5.54
CA ALA A 249 15.64 -10.89 -6.02
C ALA A 249 15.85 -10.15 -7.35
N GLY A 250 17.07 -9.70 -7.65
CA GLY A 250 17.39 -8.83 -8.78
C GLY A 250 17.04 -9.45 -10.13
N PRO A 251 17.65 -10.60 -10.50
CA PRO A 251 17.42 -11.24 -11.79
C PRO A 251 15.95 -11.60 -12.03
N VAL A 252 15.22 -11.96 -10.97
CA VAL A 252 13.82 -12.40 -11.06
C VAL A 252 12.81 -11.26 -10.89
N ARG A 253 13.24 -9.99 -10.76
CA ARG A 253 12.30 -8.85 -10.62
C ARG A 253 11.21 -8.81 -11.71
N PRO A 254 11.53 -8.95 -13.01
CA PRO A 254 10.48 -8.91 -14.04
C PRO A 254 9.44 -10.01 -13.87
N LEU A 255 9.90 -11.23 -13.60
CA LEU A 255 9.05 -12.40 -13.37
C LEU A 255 8.18 -12.22 -12.13
N THR A 256 8.81 -11.83 -11.02
CA THR A 256 8.11 -11.62 -9.76
C THR A 256 7.06 -10.54 -9.91
N HIS A 257 7.37 -9.37 -10.49
CA HIS A 257 6.39 -8.32 -10.74
C HIS A 257 5.19 -8.78 -11.58
N ALA A 258 5.42 -9.58 -12.63
CA ALA A 258 4.37 -10.09 -13.51
C ALA A 258 3.40 -11.02 -12.78
N HIS A 259 3.91 -11.95 -11.95
CA HIS A 259 3.08 -12.96 -11.29
C HIS A 259 2.56 -12.55 -9.89
N SER A 260 3.12 -11.49 -9.28
CA SER A 260 2.75 -11.02 -7.92
C SER A 260 1.77 -9.84 -7.88
N ASP A 261 1.17 -9.45 -9.01
CA ASP A 261 0.42 -8.18 -9.14
C ASP A 261 1.25 -6.98 -8.66
N GLY A 262 2.51 -6.90 -9.12
CA GLY A 262 3.44 -5.84 -8.70
C GLY A 262 3.82 -5.90 -7.22
N LEU A 263 4.21 -7.09 -6.74
CA LEU A 263 4.69 -7.39 -5.38
C LEU A 263 3.64 -7.26 -4.28
N ARG A 264 2.37 -7.29 -4.67
CA ARG A 264 1.23 -7.29 -3.76
C ARG A 264 0.93 -8.69 -3.21
N ILE A 265 1.25 -9.70 -3.99
CA ILE A 265 1.03 -11.11 -3.67
C ILE A 265 2.38 -11.83 -3.58
N PRO A 266 2.72 -12.44 -2.43
CA PRO A 266 3.92 -13.27 -2.34
C PRO A 266 3.69 -14.56 -3.13
N VAL A 267 4.24 -14.61 -4.35
CA VAL A 267 4.22 -15.80 -5.23
C VAL A 267 5.55 -16.53 -5.25
N PHE A 268 6.60 -15.96 -4.68
CA PHE A 268 7.95 -16.52 -4.64
C PHE A 268 8.55 -16.31 -3.25
N TRP A 269 9.56 -17.10 -2.94
CA TRP A 269 10.32 -17.02 -1.71
C TRP A 269 11.77 -16.69 -2.04
N ARG A 270 12.42 -15.91 -1.18
CA ARG A 270 13.86 -15.62 -1.32
C ARG A 270 14.60 -16.24 -0.15
N VAL A 271 15.66 -16.98 -0.44
CA VAL A 271 16.59 -17.51 0.57
C VAL A 271 17.99 -17.35 0.02
N ALA A 272 18.84 -16.58 0.70
CA ALA A 272 20.23 -16.45 0.28
C ALA A 272 20.92 -17.82 0.27
N LYS A 273 21.85 -18.05 -0.67
CA LYS A 273 22.57 -19.33 -0.83
C LYS A 273 23.17 -19.85 0.49
N ALA A 274 23.78 -18.97 1.27
CA ALA A 274 24.35 -19.31 2.58
C ALA A 274 23.31 -19.71 3.63
N ASP A 275 22.05 -19.29 3.47
CA ASP A 275 20.98 -19.47 4.47
C ASP A 275 20.04 -20.63 4.15
N VAL A 276 20.17 -21.28 2.99
CA VAL A 276 19.32 -22.41 2.56
C VAL A 276 19.28 -23.52 3.61
N GLY A 277 20.41 -23.79 4.24
CA GLY A 277 20.54 -24.81 5.29
C GLY A 277 20.05 -24.41 6.68
N HIS A 278 19.53 -23.19 6.86
CA HIS A 278 19.11 -22.68 8.17
C HIS A 278 17.59 -22.57 8.32
N ALA A 279 17.05 -23.11 9.43
CA ALA A 279 15.61 -23.08 9.73
C ALA A 279 14.99 -21.67 9.71
N PHE A 280 15.75 -20.64 10.10
CA PHE A 280 15.23 -19.28 10.21
C PHE A 280 14.82 -18.70 8.84
N ALA A 281 15.47 -19.14 7.76
CA ALA A 281 15.18 -18.70 6.39
C ALA A 281 13.82 -19.19 5.88
N TRP A 282 13.29 -20.24 6.49
CA TRP A 282 12.03 -20.88 6.08
C TRP A 282 10.87 -20.56 7.04
N ARG A 283 11.18 -20.12 8.27
CA ARG A 283 10.20 -19.91 9.35
C ARG A 283 9.07 -18.95 8.97
N ARG A 284 9.37 -17.91 8.19
CA ARG A 284 8.38 -16.88 7.82
C ARG A 284 7.50 -17.27 6.62
N MET A 285 7.81 -18.37 5.94
CA MET A 285 7.08 -18.82 4.75
C MET A 285 5.63 -19.17 5.09
N GLY A 286 5.40 -19.63 6.33
CA GLY A 286 4.08 -19.92 6.87
C GLY A 286 3.42 -21.11 6.16
N ILE A 287 4.16 -22.21 6.08
CA ILE A 287 3.71 -23.47 5.52
C ILE A 287 2.60 -24.00 6.42
N ASP A 288 1.44 -24.31 5.84
CA ASP A 288 0.28 -24.82 6.55
C ASP A 288 -0.12 -26.22 6.02
N GLU A 289 -1.07 -26.88 6.68
CA GLU A 289 -1.54 -28.20 6.28
C GLU A 289 -2.11 -28.29 4.85
N THR A 290 -2.55 -27.16 4.29
CA THR A 290 -3.11 -27.12 2.94
C THR A 290 -2.04 -27.27 1.87
N TRP A 291 -0.77 -27.05 2.20
CA TRP A 291 0.34 -27.21 1.25
C TRP A 291 0.61 -28.66 0.89
N PHE A 292 0.26 -29.58 1.77
CA PHE A 292 0.58 -31.00 1.61
C PHE A 292 -0.35 -31.67 0.60
N ILE A 293 0.25 -32.46 -0.28
CA ILE A 293 -0.46 -33.30 -1.25
C ILE A 293 -0.94 -34.56 -0.56
N GLN A 294 -2.22 -34.89 -0.73
CA GLN A 294 -2.80 -36.10 -0.16
C GLN A 294 -2.50 -37.31 -1.08
N THR A 295 -1.81 -38.31 -0.54
CA THR A 295 -1.52 -39.54 -1.28
C THR A 295 -2.68 -40.53 -1.19
N THR A 296 -2.71 -41.50 -2.11
CA THR A 296 -3.71 -42.59 -2.13
C THR A 296 -3.75 -43.42 -0.86
N THR A 297 -2.66 -43.41 -0.07
CA THR A 297 -2.56 -44.09 1.24
C THR A 297 -3.13 -43.27 2.41
N GLY A 298 -3.65 -42.07 2.15
CA GLY A 298 -4.12 -41.14 3.19
C GLY A 298 -3.00 -40.35 3.88
N ARG A 299 -1.73 -40.53 3.50
CA ARG A 299 -0.60 -39.76 4.02
C ARG A 299 -0.47 -38.42 3.29
N LYS A 300 -0.05 -37.38 4.03
CA LYS A 300 0.23 -36.03 3.53
C LYS A 300 1.73 -35.87 3.23
N VAL A 301 2.08 -35.36 2.05
CA VAL A 301 3.48 -35.15 1.62
C VAL A 301 3.68 -33.72 1.14
N LEU A 302 4.75 -33.07 1.60
CA LEU A 302 5.20 -31.79 1.03
C LEU A 302 6.15 -32.08 -0.12
N MET A 303 5.84 -31.56 -1.31
CA MET A 303 6.66 -31.79 -2.50
C MET A 303 7.72 -30.70 -2.63
N LEU A 304 8.98 -31.14 -2.72
CA LEU A 304 10.12 -30.28 -3.03
C LEU A 304 10.69 -30.65 -4.38
N GLU A 305 10.89 -29.66 -5.23
CA GLU A 305 11.54 -29.83 -6.52
C GLU A 305 12.85 -29.04 -6.54
N ALA A 306 13.90 -29.65 -7.07
CA ALA A 306 15.14 -28.95 -7.39
C ALA A 306 15.13 -28.65 -8.89
N ASP A 307 15.21 -27.37 -9.23
CA ASP A 307 15.34 -26.96 -10.63
C ASP A 307 16.81 -27.02 -11.04
N ALA A 308 17.13 -27.91 -11.97
CA ALA A 308 18.48 -28.05 -12.52
C ALA A 308 18.68 -27.26 -13.83
N THR A 309 17.67 -26.49 -14.27
CA THR A 309 17.72 -25.75 -15.53
C THR A 309 18.22 -24.32 -15.31
N ASN A 310 19.52 -24.20 -15.02
CA ASN A 310 20.19 -22.90 -14.98
C ASN A 310 21.02 -22.74 -16.27
N PRO A 311 20.57 -21.96 -17.27
CA PRO A 311 21.15 -21.98 -18.61
C PRO A 311 22.50 -21.25 -18.74
N ASP A 312 22.90 -20.39 -17.80
CA ASP A 312 23.93 -19.38 -18.07
C ASP A 312 25.38 -19.76 -17.75
N ASP A 313 25.67 -20.96 -17.25
CA ASP A 313 27.07 -21.35 -16.90
C ASP A 313 27.47 -22.76 -17.40
N VAL A 314 26.74 -23.31 -18.38
CA VAL A 314 27.12 -24.60 -19.01
C VAL A 314 28.41 -24.46 -19.85
N LEU A 315 28.77 -23.23 -20.27
CA LEU A 315 29.95 -22.96 -21.09
C LEU A 315 31.21 -22.58 -20.30
N THR A 316 31.10 -22.30 -19.00
CA THR A 316 32.21 -21.86 -18.13
C THR A 316 32.71 -22.95 -17.18
N GLY A 317 32.00 -24.08 -17.06
CA GLY A 317 32.47 -25.27 -16.34
C GLY A 317 32.37 -25.22 -14.82
N ASP A 318 32.07 -24.06 -14.23
CA ASP A 318 31.96 -23.87 -12.77
C ASP A 318 30.50 -23.75 -12.26
N CYS A 319 29.54 -24.29 -13.02
CA CYS A 319 28.13 -24.25 -12.66
C CYS A 319 27.75 -25.31 -11.60
N ARG A 320 27.86 -24.97 -10.32
CA ARG A 320 27.19 -25.69 -9.22
C ARG A 320 26.47 -24.72 -8.30
N ASP A 321 25.46 -24.03 -8.84
CA ASP A 321 24.70 -23.08 -8.02
C ASP A 321 23.71 -23.76 -7.08
N LEU A 322 23.12 -24.89 -7.48
CA LEU A 322 22.27 -25.72 -6.61
C LEU A 322 22.83 -27.13 -6.51
N SER A 323 23.50 -27.46 -5.40
CA SER A 323 23.92 -28.84 -5.17
C SER A 323 22.74 -29.68 -4.68
N VAL A 324 22.77 -30.99 -4.96
CA VAL A 324 21.81 -31.95 -4.37
C VAL A 324 21.83 -31.86 -2.84
N GLN A 325 22.98 -31.52 -2.26
CA GLN A 325 23.14 -31.31 -0.83
C GLN A 325 22.35 -30.08 -0.34
N ASP A 326 22.33 -28.97 -1.08
CA ASP A 326 21.54 -27.78 -0.75
C ASP A 326 20.04 -28.08 -0.77
N ALA A 327 19.58 -28.86 -1.76
CA ALA A 327 18.19 -29.31 -1.84
C ALA A 327 17.80 -30.22 -0.65
N ILE A 328 18.70 -31.14 -0.25
CA ILE A 328 18.50 -32.00 0.93
C ILE A 328 18.46 -31.17 2.22
N LEU A 329 19.33 -30.18 2.35
CA LEU A 329 19.36 -29.28 3.50
C LEU A 329 18.08 -28.44 3.58
N ALA A 330 17.65 -27.85 2.46
CA ALA A 330 16.37 -27.12 2.36
C ALA A 330 15.20 -28.00 2.79
N PHE A 331 15.15 -29.25 2.32
CA PHE A 331 14.12 -30.22 2.70
C PHE A 331 14.05 -30.45 4.21
N GLY A 332 15.21 -30.67 4.86
CA GLY A 332 15.30 -30.86 6.30
C GLY A 332 14.76 -29.67 7.09
N GLN A 333 15.10 -28.45 6.66
CA GLN A 333 14.65 -27.22 7.34
C GLN A 333 13.18 -26.93 7.12
N LEU A 334 12.66 -27.15 5.90
CA LEU A 334 11.23 -27.02 5.60
C LEU A 334 10.39 -28.00 6.41
N ALA A 335 10.84 -29.26 6.54
CA ALA A 335 10.18 -30.25 7.38
C ALA A 335 10.18 -29.83 8.86
N ALA A 336 11.26 -29.22 9.35
CA ALA A 336 11.33 -28.70 10.71
C ALA A 336 10.40 -27.48 10.92
N ALA A 337 10.33 -26.58 9.93
CA ALA A 337 9.44 -25.41 9.97
C ALA A 337 7.96 -25.83 9.96
N ALA A 338 7.59 -26.82 9.16
CA ALA A 338 6.21 -27.29 9.05
C ALA A 338 5.72 -28.10 10.28
N ARG A 339 6.63 -28.60 11.12
CA ARG A 339 6.30 -29.34 12.36
C ARG A 339 6.06 -28.44 13.57
N ARG A 340 6.35 -27.14 13.48
CA ARG A 340 6.14 -26.20 14.59
C ARG A 340 4.75 -25.57 14.47
N PRO A 341 3.88 -25.75 15.49
CA PRO A 341 2.52 -25.21 15.48
C PRO A 341 2.47 -23.69 15.53
#